data_AF-A0A200ICE3-F1
#
_entry.id   AF-A0A200ICE3-F1
#
_cell.length_a   1.000
_cell.length_b   1.000
_cell.length_c   1.000
_cell.angle_alpha   90.00
_cell.angle_beta   90.00
_cell.angle_gamma   90.00
#
_symmetry.space_group_name_H-M   'P 1'
#
loop_
_entity.id
_entity.type
_entity.pdbx_description
1 polymer ?
#
loop_
_entity_poly.entity_id
_entity_poly.type
_entity_poly.pdbx_seq_one_letter_code
_entity_poly.pdbx_strand_id
1 'polypeptide(L)'
;MARVYKAVRLAYEAKIWIDKLIIHRERELKNELKNGLINKLETDMQEHYSDLLDGISFNVVLKVSAGSVIEQAYRYCKKQNFTDDDWEKIQNRMDRTIVKENYKDKSSVTPRLYLDENVLDGLEEYRYHFKSDEPSKRLPRLSYIIKLIIFAFYSQID
;
A
#
# COMPACT_ATOMS: atom_id res chain seq x y z
N MET A 1 -12.96 12.50 -0.93
CA MET A 1 -12.32 11.53 0.00
C MET A 1 -11.23 12.26 0.76
N ALA A 2 -11.26 12.22 2.10
CA ALA A 2 -10.24 12.87 2.91
C ALA A 2 -8.96 12.01 2.93
N ARG A 3 -7.80 12.67 2.95
CA ARG A 3 -6.50 12.01 3.08
C ARG A 3 -5.84 12.49 4.36
N VAL A 4 -5.22 11.57 5.08
CA VAL A 4 -4.65 11.82 6.41
C VAL A 4 -3.19 11.41 6.46
N TYR A 5 -2.41 12.16 7.22
CA TYR A 5 -1.04 11.79 7.55
C TYR A 5 -1.02 10.91 8.80
N LYS A 6 -0.51 9.69 8.69
CA LYS A 6 -0.34 8.76 9.81
C LYS A 6 1.12 8.34 9.95
N ALA A 7 1.69 8.55 11.12
CA ALA A 7 3.00 7.98 11.46
C ALA A 7 2.81 6.53 11.93
N VAL A 8 3.45 5.58 11.26
CA VAL A 8 3.39 4.16 11.64
C VAL A 8 4.81 3.58 11.66
N ARG A 9 5.19 2.94 12.76
CA ARG A 9 6.49 2.28 12.89
C ARG A 9 6.48 0.95 12.15
N LEU A 10 7.09 0.92 10.98
CA LEU A 10 7.18 -0.27 10.14
C LEU A 10 8.39 -1.12 10.53
N ALA A 11 8.20 -2.44 10.49
CA ALA A 11 9.31 -3.38 10.57
C ALA A 11 10.24 -3.20 9.36
N TYR A 12 11.51 -3.55 9.53
CA TYR A 12 12.50 -3.36 8.48
C TYR A 12 12.18 -4.17 7.21
N GLU A 13 11.64 -5.39 7.36
CA GLU A 13 11.27 -6.22 6.21
C GLU A 13 10.16 -5.57 5.38
N ALA A 14 9.13 -5.05 6.05
CA ALA A 14 8.04 -4.33 5.41
C ALA A 14 8.55 -3.14 4.59
N LYS A 15 9.54 -2.42 5.11
CA LYS A 15 10.18 -1.30 4.41
C LYS A 15 10.87 -1.78 3.13
N ILE A 16 11.61 -2.88 3.16
CA ILE A 16 12.25 -3.44 1.96
C ILE A 16 11.21 -3.77 0.90
N TRP A 17 10.15 -4.48 1.28
CA TRP A 17 9.10 -4.87 0.34
C TRP A 17 8.42 -3.64 -0.26
N ILE A 18 8.11 -2.63 0.56
CA ILE A 18 7.58 -1.34 0.09
C ILE A 18 8.55 -0.68 -0.91
N ASP A 19 9.84 -0.60 -0.60
CA ASP A 19 10.82 0.03 -1.51
C ASP A 19 10.90 -0.71 -2.85
N LYS A 20 10.92 -2.05 -2.82
CA LYS A 20 10.91 -2.87 -4.04
C LYS A 20 9.65 -2.61 -4.87
N LEU A 21 8.49 -2.53 -4.22
CA LEU A 21 7.22 -2.20 -4.87
C LEU A 21 7.20 -0.78 -5.44
N ILE A 22 7.79 0.20 -4.74
CA ILE A 22 7.96 1.57 -5.25
C ILE A 22 8.78 1.54 -6.53
N ILE A 23 9.96 0.89 -6.51
CA ILE A 23 10.83 0.79 -7.69
C ILE A 23 10.10 0.11 -8.85
N HIS A 24 9.36 -0.96 -8.57
CA HIS A 24 8.57 -1.67 -9.58
C HIS A 24 7.52 -0.74 -10.21
N ARG A 25 6.70 -0.06 -9.40
CA ARG A 25 5.67 0.87 -9.88
C ARG A 25 6.24 2.12 -10.54
N GLU A 26 7.40 2.61 -10.12
CA GLU A 26 8.07 3.71 -10.79
C GLU A 26 8.53 3.34 -12.21
N ARG A 27 8.96 2.09 -12.43
CA ARG A 27 9.31 1.60 -13.78
C ARG A 27 8.08 1.54 -14.68
N GLU A 28 6.97 1.00 -14.18
CA GLU A 28 5.71 0.99 -14.93
C GLU A 28 5.22 2.41 -15.23
N LEU A 29 5.21 3.30 -14.23
CA LEU A 29 4.83 4.69 -14.42
C LEU A 29 5.70 5.37 -15.47
N LYS A 30 7.02 5.16 -15.47
CA LYS A 30 7.92 5.71 -16.49
C LYS A 30 7.56 5.22 -17.90
N ASN A 31 7.14 3.97 -18.05
CA ASN A 31 6.69 3.45 -19.35
C ASN A 31 5.36 4.08 -19.77
N GLU A 32 4.40 4.20 -18.87
CA GLU A 32 3.11 4.85 -19.14
C GLU A 32 3.27 6.34 -19.48
N LEU A 33 4.17 7.05 -18.80
CA LEU A 33 4.50 8.44 -19.11
C LEU A 33 5.06 8.57 -20.53
N LYS A 34 5.95 7.66 -20.96
CA LYS A 34 6.44 7.61 -22.35
C LYS A 34 5.32 7.31 -23.35
N ASN A 35 4.30 6.56 -22.95
CA ASN A 35 3.13 6.23 -23.75
C ASN A 35 2.05 7.33 -23.75
N GLY A 36 2.38 8.54 -23.28
CA GLY A 36 1.50 9.71 -23.35
C GLY A 36 0.43 9.77 -22.25
N LEU A 37 0.63 9.11 -21.10
CA LEU A 37 -0.33 9.13 -19.98
C LEU A 37 -0.70 10.56 -19.54
N ILE A 38 0.26 11.48 -19.46
CA ILE A 38 -0.01 12.87 -19.04
C ILE A 38 -0.98 13.55 -19.99
N ASN A 39 -0.72 13.48 -21.31
CA ASN A 39 -1.60 14.08 -22.31
C ASN A 39 -3.00 13.47 -22.25
N LYS A 40 -3.12 12.16 -22.02
CA LYS A 40 -4.42 11.49 -21.83
C LYS A 40 -5.16 12.06 -20.62
N LEU A 41 -4.50 12.17 -19.47
CA LEU A 41 -5.10 12.72 -18.26
C LEU A 41 -5.51 14.19 -18.42
N GLU A 42 -4.67 15.00 -19.07
CA GLU A 42 -4.99 16.40 -19.34
C GLU A 42 -6.18 16.54 -20.30
N THR A 43 -6.24 15.71 -21.34
CA THR A 43 -7.37 15.67 -22.28
C THR A 43 -8.65 15.26 -21.55
N ASP A 44 -8.62 14.15 -20.80
CA ASP A 44 -9.78 13.67 -20.03
C ASP A 44 -10.28 14.75 -19.05
N MET A 45 -9.36 15.46 -18.38
CA MET A 45 -9.73 16.55 -17.46
C MET A 45 -10.37 17.73 -18.19
N GLN A 46 -9.83 18.15 -19.34
CA GLN A 46 -10.39 19.23 -20.14
C GLN A 46 -11.76 18.87 -20.68
N GLU A 47 -11.98 17.62 -21.09
CA GLU A 47 -13.28 17.15 -21.60
C GLU A 47 -14.36 17.13 -20.52
N HIS A 48 -14.03 16.72 -19.29
CA HIS A 48 -15.02 16.59 -18.21
C HIS A 48 -15.26 17.88 -17.43
N TYR A 49 -14.31 18.83 -17.45
CA TYR A 49 -14.36 20.06 -16.66
C TYR A 49 -14.09 21.31 -17.50
N SER A 50 -14.46 21.29 -18.78
CA SER A 50 -14.19 22.35 -19.77
C SER A 50 -14.56 23.74 -19.26
N ASP A 51 -15.76 23.88 -18.67
CA ASP A 51 -16.27 25.18 -18.21
C ASP A 51 -15.47 25.75 -17.03
N LEU A 52 -14.89 24.87 -16.21
CA LEU A 52 -14.05 25.25 -15.08
C LEU A 52 -12.61 25.53 -15.51
N LEU A 53 -12.12 24.82 -16.51
CA LEU A 53 -10.72 24.85 -16.96
C LEU A 53 -10.50 25.77 -18.17
N ASP A 54 -11.55 26.40 -18.72
CA ASP A 54 -11.40 27.35 -19.81
C ASP A 54 -10.49 28.53 -19.39
N GLY A 55 -9.49 28.82 -20.23
CA GLY A 55 -8.44 29.79 -19.93
C GLY A 55 -7.43 29.39 -18.83
N ILE A 56 -7.48 28.16 -18.31
CA ILE A 56 -6.57 27.67 -17.27
C ILE A 56 -5.59 26.63 -17.84
N SER A 57 -4.30 26.94 -17.75
CA SER A 57 -3.25 25.93 -17.96
C SER A 57 -2.96 25.21 -16.63
N PHE A 58 -2.84 23.88 -16.68
CA PHE A 58 -2.52 23.06 -15.51
C PHE A 58 -1.44 22.04 -15.86
N ASN A 59 -0.78 21.52 -14.83
CA ASN A 59 0.25 20.49 -14.96
C ASN A 59 -0.12 19.29 -14.07
N VAL A 60 0.02 18.08 -14.61
CA VAL A 60 -0.21 16.84 -13.85
C VAL A 60 1.13 16.24 -13.39
N VAL A 61 1.27 16.01 -12.09
CA VAL A 61 2.45 15.35 -11.49
C VAL A 61 2.02 14.06 -10.81
N LEU A 62 2.57 12.95 -11.30
CA LEU A 62 2.34 11.61 -10.74
C LEU A 62 3.56 11.15 -9.97
N LYS A 63 3.35 10.65 -8.75
CA LYS A 63 4.43 10.14 -7.89
C LYS A 63 4.00 8.86 -7.20
N VAL A 64 4.91 7.88 -7.21
CA VAL A 64 4.78 6.66 -6.40
C VAL A 64 5.35 6.94 -5.01
N SER A 65 4.62 6.55 -3.97
CA SER A 65 5.01 6.74 -2.57
C SER A 65 4.72 5.49 -1.75
N ALA A 66 5.30 5.40 -0.55
CA ALA A 66 4.98 4.32 0.39
C ALA A 66 3.47 4.26 0.69
N GLY A 67 2.82 5.42 0.85
CA GLY A 67 1.38 5.49 1.08
C GLY A 67 0.58 4.90 -0.09
N SER A 68 0.87 5.33 -1.32
CA SER A 68 0.15 4.83 -2.51
C SER A 68 0.36 3.32 -2.74
N VAL A 69 1.55 2.79 -2.44
CA VAL A 69 1.83 1.36 -2.52
C VAL A 69 1.08 0.56 -1.44
N ILE A 70 0.99 1.08 -0.21
CA ILE A 70 0.19 0.47 0.86
C ILE A 70 -1.30 0.45 0.47
N GLU A 71 -1.82 1.55 -0.08
CA GLU A 71 -3.21 1.58 -0.56
C GLU A 71 -3.45 0.57 -1.68
N GLN A 72 -2.51 0.44 -2.62
CA GLN A 72 -2.60 -0.54 -3.69
C GLN A 72 -2.62 -1.97 -3.13
N ALA A 73 -1.74 -2.29 -2.19
CA ALA A 73 -1.70 -3.60 -1.53
C ALA A 73 -3.00 -3.89 -0.77
N TYR A 74 -3.56 -2.90 -0.06
CA TYR A 74 -4.86 -3.02 0.61
C TYR A 74 -5.98 -3.31 -0.40
N ARG A 75 -6.09 -2.52 -1.48
CA ARG A 75 -7.11 -2.71 -2.52
C ARG A 75 -6.97 -4.07 -3.20
N TYR A 76 -5.74 -4.53 -3.42
CA TYR A 76 -5.46 -5.87 -3.92
C TYR A 76 -6.02 -6.94 -2.98
N CYS A 77 -5.68 -6.90 -1.69
CA CYS A 77 -6.15 -7.89 -0.72
C CYS A 77 -7.69 -7.89 -0.59
N LYS A 78 -8.30 -6.70 -0.57
CA LYS A 78 -9.76 -6.55 -0.57
C LYS A 78 -10.40 -7.17 -1.80
N LYS A 79 -9.80 -6.99 -2.99
CA LYS A 79 -10.29 -7.56 -4.24
C LYS A 79 -10.14 -9.09 -4.29
N GLN A 80 -9.06 -9.63 -3.76
CA GLN A 80 -8.86 -11.10 -3.68
C GLN A 80 -9.84 -11.77 -2.73
N ASN A 81 -10.36 -11.03 -1.74
CA ASN A 81 -11.30 -11.55 -0.75
C ASN A 81 -10.76 -12.82 -0.07
N PHE A 82 -9.50 -12.74 0.39
CA PHE A 82 -8.81 -13.85 1.04
C PHE A 82 -9.58 -14.40 2.24
N THR A 83 -9.67 -15.72 2.31
CA THR A 83 -10.23 -16.46 3.44
C THR A 83 -9.23 -16.54 4.60
N ASP A 84 -9.68 -16.99 5.77
CA ASP A 84 -8.80 -17.19 6.93
C ASP A 84 -7.66 -18.18 6.64
N ASP A 85 -7.92 -19.25 5.89
CA ASP A 85 -6.92 -20.23 5.45
C ASP A 85 -5.90 -19.62 4.47
N ASP A 86 -6.35 -18.73 3.57
CA ASP A 86 -5.44 -18.00 2.70
C ASP A 86 -4.50 -17.10 3.50
N TRP A 87 -5.05 -16.40 4.51
CA TRP A 87 -4.25 -15.55 5.39
C TRP A 87 -3.27 -16.35 6.23
N GLU A 88 -3.67 -17.50 6.76
CA GLU A 88 -2.77 -18.40 7.47
C GLU A 88 -1.61 -18.86 6.57
N LYS A 89 -1.91 -19.24 5.33
CA LYS A 89 -0.88 -19.58 4.32
C LYS A 89 0.04 -18.40 4.02
N ILE A 90 -0.50 -17.19 3.88
CA ILE A 90 0.28 -15.96 3.65
C ILE A 90 1.20 -15.69 4.86
N GLN A 91 0.68 -15.79 6.08
CA GLN A 91 1.46 -15.59 7.31
C GLN A 91 2.60 -16.60 7.42
N ASN A 92 2.31 -17.88 7.19
CA ASN A 92 3.31 -18.94 7.21
C ASN A 92 4.42 -18.71 6.15
N ARG A 93 4.07 -18.24 4.95
CA ARG A 93 5.06 -17.86 3.93
C ARG A 93 5.87 -16.64 4.36
N MET A 94 5.21 -15.63 4.93
CA MET A 94 5.87 -14.42 5.42
C MET A 94 6.93 -14.75 6.46
N ASP A 95 6.58 -15.53 7.48
CA ASP A 95 7.48 -15.87 8.57
C ASP A 95 8.68 -16.70 8.07
N ARG A 96 8.46 -17.66 7.15
CA ARG A 96 9.55 -18.40 6.49
C ARG A 96 10.49 -17.47 5.73
N THR A 97 9.96 -16.50 4.97
CA THR A 97 10.78 -15.52 4.24
C THR A 97 11.59 -14.65 5.19
N ILE A 98 10.98 -14.16 6.28
CA ILE A 98 11.66 -13.34 7.29
C ILE A 98 12.83 -14.10 7.93
N VAL A 99 12.62 -15.39 8.28
CA VAL A 99 13.66 -16.24 8.87
C VAL A 99 14.80 -16.48 7.87
N LYS A 100 14.48 -16.80 6.62
CA LYS A 100 15.46 -17.08 5.56
C LYS A 100 16.39 -15.88 5.29
N GLU A 101 15.83 -14.68 5.26
CA GLU A 101 16.54 -13.45 4.91
C GLU A 101 17.29 -12.80 6.10
N ASN A 102 17.14 -13.35 7.31
CA ASN A 102 17.85 -12.99 8.54
C ASN A 102 17.93 -11.48 8.83
N TYR A 103 16.77 -10.81 8.98
CA TYR A 103 16.70 -9.37 9.24
C TYR A 103 17.04 -8.92 10.68
N LYS A 104 17.66 -9.79 11.50
CA LYS A 104 17.78 -9.64 12.97
C LYS A 104 18.50 -8.37 13.45
N ASP A 105 19.42 -7.82 12.65
CA ASP A 105 20.25 -6.66 13.06
C ASP A 105 19.75 -5.31 12.50
N LYS A 106 18.54 -5.27 11.96
CA LYS A 106 18.08 -4.11 11.17
C LYS A 106 16.98 -3.31 11.88
N SER A 107 17.11 -1.98 11.83
CA SER A 107 16.25 -1.08 12.59
C SER A 107 14.93 -0.78 11.88
N SER A 108 13.85 -0.71 12.66
CA SER A 108 12.54 -0.26 12.20
C SER A 108 12.55 1.22 11.79
N VAL A 109 11.69 1.60 10.86
CA VAL A 109 11.50 3.01 10.41
C VAL A 109 10.11 3.51 10.78
N THR A 110 9.93 4.83 10.94
CA THR A 110 8.61 5.44 11.21
C THR A 110 8.28 6.50 10.16
N PRO A 111 7.93 6.09 8.93
CA PRO A 111 7.53 7.04 7.90
C PRO A 111 6.19 7.71 8.24
N ARG A 112 6.02 8.95 7.77
CA ARG A 112 4.74 9.65 7.77
C ARG A 112 4.00 9.29 6.48
N LEU A 113 3.03 8.39 6.59
CA LEU A 113 2.26 7.86 5.46
C LEU A 113 1.10 8.80 5.14
N TYR A 114 0.88 9.11 3.86
CA TYR A 114 -0.26 9.90 3.39
C TYR A 114 -1.27 8.98 2.72
N LEU A 115 -2.34 8.65 3.44
CA LEU A 115 -3.28 7.60 3.06
C LEU A 115 -4.70 8.18 2.91
N ASP A 116 -5.49 7.58 2.02
CA ASP A 116 -6.95 7.72 2.01
C ASP A 116 -7.52 7.24 3.36
N GLU A 117 -8.42 8.04 3.95
CA GLU A 117 -9.05 7.73 5.23
C GLU A 117 -9.80 6.39 5.19
N ASN A 118 -10.50 6.08 4.10
CA ASN A 118 -11.21 4.79 3.96
C ASN A 118 -10.25 3.60 3.92
N VAL A 119 -9.04 3.81 3.39
CA VAL A 119 -8.01 2.77 3.42
C VAL A 119 -7.50 2.61 4.85
N LEU A 120 -7.28 3.70 5.57
CA LEU A 120 -6.85 3.63 6.97
C LEU A 120 -7.89 2.89 7.82
N ASP A 121 -9.17 3.20 7.66
CA ASP A 121 -10.27 2.53 8.35
C ASP A 121 -10.33 1.04 8.00
N GLY A 122 -10.18 0.70 6.71
CA GLY A 122 -10.10 -0.70 6.28
C GLY A 122 -8.89 -1.46 6.84
N LEU A 123 -7.75 -0.79 7.05
CA LEU A 123 -6.60 -1.39 7.75
C LEU A 123 -6.88 -1.60 9.24
N GLU A 124 -7.65 -0.70 9.86
CA GLU A 124 -8.10 -0.84 11.23
C GLU A 124 -9.11 -2.00 11.35
N GLU A 125 -10.04 -2.16 10.41
CA GLU A 125 -10.96 -3.30 10.32
C GLU A 125 -10.18 -4.64 10.26
N TYR A 126 -9.12 -4.71 9.45
CA TYR A 126 -8.28 -5.91 9.43
C TYR A 126 -7.68 -6.24 10.81
N ARG A 127 -7.37 -5.25 11.66
CA ARG A 127 -6.89 -5.54 13.03
C ARG A 127 -7.93 -6.28 13.84
N TYR A 128 -9.21 -5.99 13.64
CA TYR A 128 -10.30 -6.71 14.30
C TYR A 128 -10.51 -8.08 13.69
N HIS A 129 -10.39 -8.22 12.38
CA HIS A 129 -10.48 -9.51 11.69
C HIS A 129 -9.37 -10.49 12.16
N PHE A 130 -8.14 -9.99 12.35
CA PHE A 130 -7.02 -10.78 12.88
C PHE A 130 -6.96 -10.81 14.42
N LYS A 131 -8.01 -10.38 15.12
CA LYS A 131 -8.05 -10.47 16.57
C LYS A 131 -8.22 -11.93 16.96
N SER A 132 -7.41 -12.39 17.90
CA SER A 132 -7.63 -13.71 18.52
C SER A 132 -8.93 -13.71 19.34
N ASP A 133 -9.66 -14.82 19.30
CA ASP A 133 -10.86 -15.02 20.11
C ASP A 133 -10.57 -15.08 21.63
N GLU A 134 -9.29 -15.19 22.02
CA GLU A 134 -8.89 -15.12 23.42
C GLU A 134 -9.19 -13.72 24.01
N PRO A 135 -10.02 -13.63 25.07
CA PRO A 135 -10.47 -12.34 25.63
C PRO A 135 -9.35 -11.41 26.10
N SER A 136 -8.20 -11.96 26.48
CA SER A 136 -7.04 -11.24 27.02
C SER A 136 -6.06 -10.75 25.95
N LYS A 137 -6.17 -11.23 24.70
CA LYS A 137 -5.25 -10.84 23.63
C LYS A 137 -5.63 -9.48 23.05
N ARG A 138 -4.63 -8.60 22.99
CA ARG A 138 -4.76 -7.27 22.39
C ARG A 138 -4.88 -7.38 20.87
N LEU A 139 -5.53 -6.39 20.26
CA LEU A 139 -5.56 -6.24 18.81
C LEU A 139 -4.13 -6.22 18.24
N PRO A 140 -3.89 -6.89 17.09
CA PRO A 140 -2.65 -6.75 16.34
C PRO A 140 -2.31 -5.28 16.10
N ARG A 141 -1.02 -4.96 16.08
CA ARG A 141 -0.58 -3.59 15.77
C ARG A 141 -0.85 -3.29 14.30
N LEU A 142 -1.22 -2.05 13.99
CA LEU A 142 -1.40 -1.59 12.60
C LEU A 142 -0.15 -1.86 11.74
N SER A 143 1.05 -1.73 12.32
CA SER A 143 2.30 -2.05 11.62
C SER A 143 2.43 -3.51 11.21
N TYR A 144 1.85 -4.44 11.96
CA TYR A 144 1.80 -5.85 11.59
C TYR A 144 0.81 -6.07 10.43
N ILE A 145 -0.37 -5.44 10.48
CA ILE A 145 -1.34 -5.50 9.38
C ILE A 145 -0.74 -4.97 8.08
N ILE A 146 -0.09 -3.80 8.13
CA ILE A 146 0.60 -3.24 6.97
C ILE A 146 1.69 -4.21 6.45
N LYS A 147 2.46 -4.83 7.35
CA LYS A 147 3.47 -5.82 6.95
C LYS A 147 2.82 -7.01 6.21
N LEU A 148 1.72 -7.54 6.74
CA LEU A 148 1.03 -8.70 6.20
C LEU A 148 0.45 -8.43 4.81
N ILE A 149 -0.30 -7.33 4.62
CA ILE A 149 -0.89 -7.00 3.31
C ILE A 149 0.17 -6.65 2.27
N ILE A 150 1.27 -5.99 2.69
CA ILE A 150 2.38 -5.69 1.80
C ILE A 150 3.02 -6.98 1.33
N PHE A 151 3.25 -7.93 2.25
CA PHE A 151 3.80 -9.23 1.89
C PHE A 151 2.88 -9.99 0.94
N ALA A 152 1.57 -10.02 1.22
CA ALA A 152 0.58 -10.67 0.36
C ALA A 152 0.66 -10.15 -1.07
N PHE A 153 0.70 -8.82 -1.25
CA PHE A 153 0.81 -8.20 -2.56
C PHE A 153 2.19 -8.37 -3.20
N TYR A 154 3.26 -8.18 -2.44
CA TYR A 154 4.64 -8.33 -2.90
C TYR A 154 4.91 -9.74 -3.44
N SER A 155 4.40 -10.77 -2.76
CA SER A 155 4.55 -12.19 -3.14
C SER A 155 3.88 -12.59 -4.45
N GLN A 156 3.16 -11.68 -5.11
CA GLN A 156 2.57 -11.88 -6.44
C GLN A 156 3.42 -11.28 -7.56
N ILE A 157 4.33 -10.38 -7.21
CA ILE A 157 5.15 -9.62 -8.15
C ILE A 157 6.57 -10.21 -8.21
N ASP A 158 7.01 -10.85 -7.13
CA ASP A 158 8.27 -11.61 -7.00
C ASP A 158 8.02 -13.10 -7.27
#